data_AF-A0A8T6VFZ4-F1
#
_entry.id   AF-A0A8T6VFZ4-F1
#
_cell.length_a   1.000
_cell.length_b   1.000
_cell.length_c   1.000
_cell.angle_alpha   90.00
_cell.angle_beta   90.00
_cell.angle_gamma   90.00
#
_symmetry.space_group_name_H-M   'P 1'
#
loop_
_entity.id
_entity.type
_entity.pdbx_description
1 polymer ?
#
loop_
_entity_poly.entity_id
_entity_poly.type
_entity_poly.pdbx_seq_one_letter_code
_entity_poly.pdbx_strand_id
1 'polypeptide(L)'
;MTKHTVSLIIISLSVLYTLLFTTTGVSAQSSDISAQQIISHIRFLASDELAGRKAGKAGGEKAANYIASHFKKFGLKPLGDENTYFQHFSFPAGVELGKSNSLDFIVDGNKLGLKASADFLPLSFSNDGLIGGELVFAGYGISAKDLNYNDYESIDVNDKVVLALRYSPEGIIKNGEYNPYESLYNKAITAKQKGAKGIIFTTPHFKEEEKDLGGLRFDFTFATSDIHATIARRHKIEKIFSLVGKDLKHIENKITKEKPNSFNLSQIKVSQHTELFRQRSNSANVLGIIEATDKKPDTKTIILGAHYDHIGYGEVHSLSESKNTEPQIHNGADDNASGTAGL
;
A
#
# COMPACT_ATOMS: atom_id res chain seq x y z
N MET A 1 -25.96 101.86 7.62
CA MET A 1 -25.66 101.24 8.92
C MET A 1 -25.82 99.73 8.75
N THR A 2 -24.69 99.04 8.47
CA THR A 2 -24.04 97.97 9.30
C THR A 2 -24.62 96.58 8.98
N LYS A 3 -24.01 95.70 8.16
CA LYS A 3 -22.70 94.97 8.17
C LYS A 3 -22.42 94.18 9.47
N HIS A 4 -21.99 92.92 9.25
CA HIS A 4 -21.62 91.84 10.19
C HIS A 4 -22.84 91.02 10.68
N THR A 5 -23.00 89.72 10.37
CA THR A 5 -22.08 88.64 10.76
C THR A 5 -22.40 87.37 9.94
N VAL A 6 -21.52 87.02 8.99
CA VAL A 6 -21.51 85.73 8.28
C VAL A 6 -20.16 85.10 8.57
N SER A 7 -20.10 84.25 9.59
CA SER A 7 -19.06 83.23 9.86
C SER A 7 -19.31 82.68 11.26
N LEU A 8 -19.18 81.35 11.44
CA LEU A 8 -19.50 80.55 12.64
C LEU A 8 -21.02 80.38 12.85
N ILE A 9 -21.69 79.24 12.69
CA ILE A 9 -21.33 77.85 13.01
C ILE A 9 -22.11 76.94 12.04
N ILE A 10 -21.42 76.49 10.98
CA ILE A 10 -21.78 75.31 10.17
C ILE A 10 -21.26 74.02 10.87
N ILE A 11 -20.78 74.13 12.12
CA ILE A 11 -20.11 73.07 12.88
C ILE A 11 -21.06 72.35 13.88
N SER A 12 -22.32 72.76 14.00
CA SER A 12 -23.28 72.09 14.88
C SER A 12 -24.25 71.13 14.17
N LEU A 13 -24.22 71.06 12.82
CA LEU A 13 -25.07 70.16 12.03
C LEU A 13 -24.33 68.93 11.46
N SER A 14 -23.07 68.72 11.84
CA SER A 14 -22.29 67.51 11.51
C SER A 14 -22.25 66.48 12.63
N VAL A 15 -22.78 66.81 13.82
CA VAL A 15 -22.83 65.88 14.98
C VAL A 15 -24.10 65.01 14.95
N LEU A 16 -25.08 65.31 14.09
CA LEU A 16 -26.37 64.62 14.04
C LEU A 16 -26.45 63.47 13.02
N TYR A 17 -25.37 63.14 12.30
CA TYR A 17 -25.36 61.99 11.37
C TYR A 17 -24.48 60.82 11.81
N THR A 18 -23.82 60.93 12.97
CA THR A 18 -22.87 59.92 13.48
C THR A 18 -23.42 59.11 14.65
N LEU A 19 -24.75 59.00 14.77
CA LEU A 19 -25.39 58.22 15.83
C LEU A 19 -26.56 57.37 15.30
N LEU A 20 -26.33 56.69 14.18
CA LEU A 20 -27.18 55.60 13.68
C LEU A 20 -26.31 54.57 12.94
N PHE A 21 -25.13 54.27 13.47
CA PHE A 21 -24.59 52.92 13.28
C PHE A 21 -25.32 52.04 14.27
N THR A 22 -26.47 51.52 13.83
CA THR A 22 -27.00 50.26 14.32
C THR A 22 -25.82 49.31 14.39
N THR A 23 -25.42 48.95 15.61
CA THR A 23 -24.64 47.76 15.85
C THR A 23 -25.51 46.58 15.41
N THR A 24 -25.56 46.33 14.11
CA THR A 24 -25.66 44.96 13.62
C THR A 24 -24.39 44.32 14.15
N GLY A 25 -24.48 43.80 15.38
CA GLY A 25 -23.60 42.75 15.82
C GLY A 25 -23.76 41.67 14.77
N VAL A 26 -22.91 41.72 13.75
CA VAL A 26 -22.48 40.53 13.06
C VAL A 26 -21.87 39.73 14.19
N SER A 27 -22.69 38.88 14.82
CA SER A 27 -22.16 37.71 15.47
C SER A 27 -21.42 37.03 14.34
N ALA A 28 -20.11 37.24 14.30
CA ALA A 28 -19.22 36.33 13.64
C ALA A 28 -19.56 35.01 14.31
N GLN A 29 -20.43 34.24 13.67
CA GLN A 29 -20.70 32.87 14.04
C GLN A 29 -19.31 32.26 14.02
N SER A 30 -18.75 31.98 15.20
CA SER A 30 -17.41 31.45 15.26
C SER A 30 -17.44 30.19 14.41
N SER A 31 -16.53 30.14 13.44
CA SER A 31 -16.27 28.97 12.62
C SER A 31 -15.58 27.91 13.47
N ASP A 32 -16.09 27.69 14.68
CA ASP A 32 -15.51 26.77 15.63
C ASP A 32 -15.93 25.38 15.23
N ILE A 33 -14.92 24.58 14.86
CA ILE A 33 -15.07 23.15 14.68
C ILE A 33 -15.57 22.58 16.00
N SER A 34 -16.80 22.04 16.01
CA SER A 34 -17.38 21.44 17.21
C SER A 34 -17.18 19.93 17.24
N ALA A 35 -16.99 19.36 18.43
CA ALA A 35 -16.96 17.91 18.63
C ALA A 35 -18.24 17.24 18.10
N GLN A 36 -19.38 17.94 18.18
CA GLN A 36 -20.66 17.46 17.68
C GLN A 36 -20.71 17.35 16.14
N GLN A 37 -20.05 18.27 15.43
CA GLN A 37 -19.92 18.17 13.97
C GLN A 37 -19.01 17.00 13.60
N ILE A 38 -17.83 16.90 14.22
CA ILE A 38 -16.87 15.82 13.96
C ILE A 38 -17.54 14.46 14.20
N ILE A 39 -18.20 14.27 15.34
CA ILE A 39 -18.85 12.98 15.65
C ILE A 39 -19.97 12.64 14.67
N SER A 40 -20.64 13.63 14.08
CA SER A 40 -21.66 13.39 13.05
C SER A 40 -21.06 12.85 11.76
N HIS A 41 -19.91 13.37 11.33
CA HIS A 41 -19.17 12.87 10.17
C HIS A 41 -18.64 11.45 10.44
N ILE A 42 -18.05 11.21 11.61
CA ILE A 42 -17.58 9.88 12.02
C ILE A 42 -18.73 8.87 11.99
N ARG A 43 -19.89 9.20 12.59
CA ARG A 43 -21.06 8.30 12.63
C ARG A 43 -21.58 7.95 11.24
N PHE A 44 -21.66 8.93 10.34
CA PHE A 44 -22.10 8.64 8.97
C PHE A 44 -21.07 7.78 8.25
N LEU A 45 -19.79 8.21 8.24
CA LEU A 45 -18.73 7.50 7.54
C LEU A 45 -18.62 6.07 8.04
N ALA A 46 -18.68 5.85 9.36
CA ALA A 46 -18.64 4.54 10.00
C ALA A 46 -19.99 3.84 10.13
N SER A 47 -21.03 4.24 9.41
CA SER A 47 -22.33 3.56 9.47
C SER A 47 -22.36 2.27 8.65
N ASP A 48 -23.24 1.35 9.04
CA ASP A 48 -23.47 0.09 8.32
C ASP A 48 -23.97 0.32 6.89
N GLU A 49 -24.59 1.47 6.62
CA GLU A 49 -25.05 1.85 5.27
C GLU A 49 -23.90 1.98 4.26
N LEU A 50 -22.68 2.22 4.75
CA LEU A 50 -21.47 2.29 3.95
C LEU A 50 -20.72 0.94 3.91
N ALA A 51 -21.24 -0.11 4.55
CA ALA A 51 -20.72 -1.48 4.46
C ALA A 51 -19.19 -1.58 4.55
N GLY A 52 -18.60 -0.78 5.46
CA GLY A 52 -17.16 -0.74 5.71
C GLY A 52 -16.29 -0.13 4.59
N ARG A 53 -16.87 0.61 3.65
CA ARG A 53 -16.19 1.50 2.69
C ARG A 53 -15.03 0.85 1.92
N LYS A 54 -15.13 -0.44 1.57
CA LYS A 54 -14.10 -1.10 0.77
C LYS A 54 -13.92 -0.38 -0.56
N ALA A 55 -12.67 -0.05 -0.89
CA ALA A 55 -12.33 0.57 -2.17
C ALA A 55 -12.92 -0.24 -3.33
N GLY A 56 -13.51 0.46 -4.31
CA GLY A 56 -14.17 -0.17 -5.45
C GLY A 56 -15.45 -0.96 -5.14
N LYS A 57 -16.06 -0.71 -3.98
CA LYS A 57 -17.42 -1.17 -3.64
C LYS A 57 -18.34 0.04 -3.43
N ALA A 58 -19.65 -0.21 -3.50
CA ALA A 58 -20.68 0.83 -3.37
C ALA A 58 -20.54 1.68 -2.09
N GLY A 59 -20.11 1.07 -0.98
CA GLY A 59 -19.85 1.78 0.28
C GLY A 59 -18.75 2.85 0.17
N GLY A 60 -17.65 2.54 -0.54
CA GLY A 60 -16.58 3.50 -0.79
C GLY A 60 -17.04 4.63 -1.71
N GLU A 61 -17.83 4.33 -2.74
CA GLU A 61 -18.42 5.33 -3.63
C GLU A 61 -19.37 6.29 -2.88
N LYS A 62 -20.21 5.76 -1.98
CA LYS A 62 -21.05 6.59 -1.09
C LYS A 62 -20.20 7.53 -0.21
N ALA A 63 -19.11 7.03 0.35
CA ALA A 63 -18.18 7.83 1.14
C ALA A 63 -17.55 8.97 0.31
N ALA A 64 -17.07 8.65 -0.89
CA ALA A 64 -16.46 9.63 -1.79
C ALA A 64 -17.45 10.74 -2.15
N ASN A 65 -18.69 10.38 -2.50
CA ASN A 65 -19.76 11.33 -2.79
C ASN A 65 -20.13 12.20 -1.58
N TYR A 66 -20.16 11.61 -0.39
CA TYR A 66 -20.38 12.35 0.85
C TYR A 66 -19.31 13.42 1.06
N ILE A 67 -18.03 13.07 0.93
CA ILE A 67 -16.90 13.99 1.08
C ILE A 67 -16.96 15.10 0.02
N ALA A 68 -17.17 14.74 -1.26
CA ALA A 68 -17.28 15.71 -2.35
C ALA A 68 -18.44 16.71 -2.11
N SER A 69 -19.57 16.25 -1.58
CA SER A 69 -20.69 17.13 -1.25
C SER A 69 -20.35 18.14 -0.15
N HIS A 70 -19.52 17.75 0.83
CA HIS A 70 -19.04 18.62 1.90
C HIS A 70 -17.97 19.60 1.40
N PHE A 71 -17.02 19.15 0.57
CA PHE A 71 -16.06 20.03 -0.09
C PHE A 71 -16.77 21.15 -0.88
N LYS A 72 -17.80 20.78 -1.64
CA LYS A 72 -18.65 21.75 -2.33
C LYS A 72 -19.35 22.71 -1.38
N LYS A 73 -19.93 22.21 -0.28
CA LYS A 73 -20.61 23.02 0.75
C LYS A 73 -19.64 24.00 1.43
N PHE A 74 -18.39 23.59 1.62
CA PHE A 74 -17.34 24.42 2.22
C PHE A 74 -16.69 25.39 1.22
N GLY A 75 -17.07 25.33 -0.06
CA GLY A 75 -16.61 26.27 -1.09
C GLY A 75 -15.29 25.89 -1.76
N LEU A 76 -14.79 24.67 -1.56
CA LEU A 76 -13.61 24.18 -2.27
C LEU A 76 -13.93 24.03 -3.76
N LYS A 77 -13.00 24.40 -4.64
CA LYS A 77 -13.12 24.14 -6.07
C LYS A 77 -12.70 22.70 -6.38
N PRO A 78 -13.34 22.03 -7.36
CA PRO A 78 -12.93 20.70 -7.79
C PRO A 78 -11.52 20.71 -8.41
N LEU A 79 -10.74 19.64 -8.17
CA LEU A 79 -9.38 19.45 -8.72
C LEU A 79 -9.18 18.03 -9.31
N GLY A 80 -10.24 17.25 -9.44
CA GLY A 80 -10.22 15.92 -10.05
C GLY A 80 -10.35 15.96 -11.57
N ASP A 81 -10.63 14.79 -12.15
CA ASP A 81 -10.78 14.60 -13.59
C ASP A 81 -11.89 15.49 -14.13
N GLU A 82 -11.67 16.10 -15.29
CA GLU A 82 -12.64 16.92 -16.01
C GLU A 82 -13.31 18.01 -15.13
N ASN A 83 -12.57 18.60 -14.17
CA ASN A 83 -13.06 19.56 -13.19
C ASN A 83 -14.17 19.02 -12.25
N THR A 84 -14.15 17.72 -11.95
CA THR A 84 -14.95 17.11 -10.88
C THR A 84 -14.16 17.07 -9.57
N TYR A 85 -14.77 16.64 -8.46
CA TYR A 85 -14.02 16.36 -7.24
C TYR A 85 -13.30 15.01 -7.28
N PHE A 86 -13.46 14.21 -8.33
CA PHE A 86 -13.01 12.83 -8.35
C PHE A 86 -11.80 12.66 -9.27
N GLN A 87 -10.68 12.21 -8.72
CA GLN A 87 -9.56 11.71 -9.51
C GLN A 87 -9.64 10.18 -9.51
N HIS A 88 -10.10 9.60 -10.62
CA HIS A 88 -10.29 8.18 -10.75
C HIS A 88 -8.97 7.46 -10.95
N PHE A 89 -8.85 6.30 -10.33
CA PHE A 89 -7.75 5.39 -10.56
C PHE A 89 -8.24 3.95 -10.56
N SER A 90 -7.54 3.12 -11.31
CA SER A 90 -7.78 1.69 -11.33
C SER A 90 -6.72 0.99 -10.50
N PHE A 91 -7.12 0.04 -9.67
CA PHE A 91 -6.23 -0.71 -8.81
C PHE A 91 -6.48 -2.22 -8.91
N PRO A 92 -5.47 -3.06 -8.62
CA PRO A 92 -5.69 -4.49 -8.47
C PRO A 92 -6.72 -4.75 -7.36
N ALA A 93 -7.77 -5.52 -7.61
CA ALA A 93 -8.81 -5.89 -6.64
C ALA A 93 -8.88 -7.40 -6.36
N GLY A 94 -8.14 -8.19 -7.12
CA GLY A 94 -8.04 -9.64 -6.96
C GLY A 94 -6.99 -10.20 -7.91
N VAL A 95 -6.49 -11.40 -7.60
CA VAL A 95 -5.64 -12.15 -8.53
C VAL A 95 -6.09 -13.60 -8.52
N GLU A 96 -6.31 -14.14 -9.71
CA GLU A 96 -6.61 -15.56 -9.92
C GLU A 96 -5.48 -16.21 -10.70
N LEU A 97 -5.19 -17.47 -10.40
CA LEU A 97 -4.22 -18.24 -11.16
C LEU A 97 -4.85 -18.73 -12.47
N GLY A 98 -4.13 -18.51 -13.56
CA GLY A 98 -4.38 -19.21 -14.81
C GLY A 98 -4.03 -20.69 -14.73
N LYS A 99 -4.43 -21.44 -15.76
CA LYS A 99 -4.25 -22.90 -15.82
C LYS A 99 -2.84 -23.29 -16.23
N SER A 100 -2.07 -22.37 -16.79
CA SER A 100 -0.76 -22.64 -17.40
C SER A 100 0.41 -22.51 -16.42
N ASN A 101 0.14 -22.21 -15.14
CA ASN A 101 1.18 -22.03 -14.13
C ASN A 101 2.01 -23.31 -13.92
N SER A 102 3.31 -23.22 -14.10
CA SER A 102 4.26 -24.31 -13.87
C SER A 102 5.55 -23.80 -13.24
N LEU A 103 6.13 -24.59 -12.34
CA LEU A 103 7.46 -24.37 -11.78
C LEU A 103 8.22 -25.68 -11.75
N ASP A 104 9.28 -25.76 -12.54
CA ASP A 104 10.07 -26.95 -12.74
C ASP A 104 11.53 -26.70 -12.37
N PHE A 105 12.13 -27.63 -11.63
CA PHE A 105 13.56 -27.67 -11.36
C PHE A 105 14.19 -28.83 -12.13
N ILE A 106 15.32 -28.58 -12.79
CA ILE A 106 16.02 -29.56 -13.60
C ILE A 106 17.40 -29.76 -13.00
N VAL A 107 17.69 -30.98 -12.55
CA VAL A 107 18.97 -31.37 -11.92
C VAL A 107 19.49 -32.60 -12.65
N ASP A 108 20.68 -32.52 -13.23
CA ASP A 108 21.30 -33.59 -14.02
C ASP A 108 20.37 -34.18 -15.10
N GLY A 109 19.57 -33.32 -15.74
CA GLY A 109 18.58 -33.71 -16.76
C GLY A 109 17.26 -34.25 -16.21
N ASN A 110 17.16 -34.52 -14.92
CA ASN A 110 15.91 -34.96 -14.27
C ASN A 110 15.03 -33.75 -13.93
N LYS A 111 13.79 -33.77 -14.44
CA LYS A 111 12.80 -32.73 -14.21
C LYS A 111 11.96 -33.02 -12.96
N LEU A 112 11.89 -32.05 -12.06
CA LEU A 112 11.06 -32.05 -10.85
C LEU A 112 10.06 -30.90 -10.92
N GLY A 113 8.84 -31.23 -11.34
CA GLY A 113 7.74 -30.26 -11.39
C GLY A 113 7.03 -30.11 -10.04
N LEU A 114 6.73 -28.86 -9.69
CA LEU A 114 5.90 -28.51 -8.54
C LEU A 114 4.46 -28.28 -9.00
N LYS A 115 3.48 -28.63 -8.17
CA LYS A 115 2.05 -28.40 -8.44
C LYS A 115 1.64 -27.01 -7.98
N ALA A 116 1.04 -26.21 -8.86
CA ALA A 116 0.50 -24.90 -8.51
C ALA A 116 -0.54 -25.01 -7.38
N SER A 117 -0.59 -24.01 -6.50
CA SER A 117 -1.43 -23.92 -5.28
C SER A 117 -1.11 -24.96 -4.19
N ALA A 118 -0.60 -26.14 -4.54
CA ALA A 118 -0.20 -27.16 -3.59
C ALA A 118 1.25 -26.98 -3.12
N ASP A 119 2.17 -26.79 -4.06
CA ASP A 119 3.62 -26.79 -3.83
C ASP A 119 4.25 -25.42 -4.06
N PHE A 120 3.66 -24.59 -4.93
CA PHE A 120 4.12 -23.23 -5.20
C PHE A 120 2.97 -22.31 -5.58
N LEU A 121 3.23 -21.01 -5.53
CA LEU A 121 2.28 -19.98 -5.87
C LEU A 121 2.97 -18.72 -6.42
N PRO A 122 2.65 -18.25 -7.63
CA PRO A 122 3.11 -16.95 -8.09
C PRO A 122 2.56 -15.82 -7.21
N LEU A 123 3.37 -14.80 -6.96
CA LEU A 123 2.96 -13.62 -6.19
C LEU A 123 2.13 -12.67 -7.07
N SER A 124 1.19 -11.93 -6.49
CA SER A 124 0.25 -11.06 -7.24
C SER A 124 0.94 -10.04 -8.15
N PHE A 125 2.12 -9.56 -7.73
CA PHE A 125 2.95 -8.60 -8.47
C PHE A 125 3.91 -9.25 -9.50
N SER A 126 3.96 -10.58 -9.57
CA SER A 126 4.84 -11.31 -10.51
C SER A 126 4.53 -10.91 -11.95
N ASN A 127 5.55 -10.90 -12.80
CA ASN A 127 5.36 -10.85 -14.25
C ASN A 127 4.73 -12.16 -14.77
N ASP A 128 4.02 -12.05 -15.90
CA ASP A 128 3.43 -13.17 -16.64
C ASP A 128 4.42 -13.72 -17.69
N GLY A 129 4.18 -14.94 -18.15
CA GLY A 129 4.95 -15.58 -19.23
C GLY A 129 5.98 -16.59 -18.75
N LEU A 130 6.86 -17.01 -19.66
CA LEU A 130 7.85 -18.06 -19.46
C LEU A 130 9.23 -17.47 -19.15
N ILE A 131 9.88 -18.00 -18.12
CA ILE A 131 11.31 -17.81 -17.87
C ILE A 131 11.99 -19.15 -17.63
N GLY A 132 13.29 -19.20 -17.85
CA GLY A 132 14.12 -20.29 -17.35
C GLY A 132 15.58 -19.90 -17.28
N GLY A 133 16.32 -20.42 -16.31
CA GLY A 133 17.71 -20.01 -16.06
C GLY A 133 18.37 -20.83 -14.95
N GLU A 134 19.65 -20.59 -14.69
CA GLU A 134 20.34 -21.19 -13.56
C GLU A 134 19.80 -20.64 -12.23
N LEU A 135 19.83 -21.48 -11.19
CA LEU A 135 19.46 -21.08 -9.84
C LEU A 135 20.66 -20.46 -9.11
N VAL A 136 20.42 -19.41 -8.34
CA VAL A 136 21.38 -18.83 -7.39
C VAL A 136 20.70 -18.68 -6.05
N PHE A 137 21.36 -19.09 -4.97
CA PHE A 137 20.83 -18.88 -3.62
C PHE A 137 21.41 -17.58 -3.03
N ALA A 138 20.52 -16.65 -2.69
CA ALA A 138 20.88 -15.31 -2.24
C ALA A 138 20.41 -15.07 -0.79
N GLY A 139 20.63 -16.02 0.13
CA GLY A 139 20.30 -15.84 1.54
C GLY A 139 18.85 -15.38 1.76
N TYR A 140 18.66 -14.19 2.32
CA TYR A 140 17.34 -13.57 2.52
C TYR A 140 16.95 -12.59 1.40
N GLY A 141 17.77 -12.43 0.37
CA GLY A 141 17.53 -11.53 -0.76
C GLY A 141 17.61 -10.05 -0.39
N ILE A 142 18.35 -9.69 0.66
CA ILE A 142 18.45 -8.33 1.21
C ILE A 142 19.75 -7.65 0.76
N SER A 143 19.65 -6.38 0.39
CA SER A 143 20.78 -5.47 0.16
C SER A 143 20.55 -4.17 0.93
N ALA A 144 21.04 -4.11 2.17
CA ALA A 144 20.87 -3.01 3.12
C ALA A 144 22.24 -2.40 3.46
N LYS A 145 22.56 -1.27 2.80
CA LYS A 145 23.87 -0.61 2.92
C LYS A 145 24.09 -0.01 4.31
N ASP A 146 23.04 0.57 4.87
CA ASP A 146 22.94 1.11 6.23
C ASP A 146 23.20 0.05 7.31
N LEU A 147 22.81 -1.21 7.07
CA LEU A 147 23.02 -2.34 7.98
C LEU A 147 24.31 -3.13 7.69
N ASN A 148 25.13 -2.67 6.74
CA ASN A 148 26.30 -3.40 6.26
C ASN A 148 25.98 -4.87 5.89
N TYR A 149 24.85 -5.09 5.22
CA TYR A 149 24.36 -6.43 4.87
C TYR A 149 23.99 -6.51 3.38
N ASN A 150 24.59 -7.45 2.65
CA ASN A 150 24.30 -7.62 1.23
C ASN A 150 24.40 -9.08 0.76
N ASP A 151 23.25 -9.74 0.62
CA ASP A 151 23.17 -11.13 0.12
C ASP A 151 23.67 -11.29 -1.33
N TYR A 152 23.82 -10.20 -2.09
CA TYR A 152 24.25 -10.23 -3.49
C TYR A 152 25.74 -9.93 -3.69
N GLU A 153 26.52 -9.73 -2.62
CA GLU A 153 27.90 -9.27 -2.72
C GLU A 153 28.83 -10.28 -3.41
N SER A 154 28.65 -11.57 -3.17
CA SER A 154 29.52 -12.65 -3.64
C SER A 154 28.95 -13.49 -4.79
N ILE A 155 27.81 -13.08 -5.35
CA ILE A 155 27.08 -13.84 -6.37
C ILE A 155 26.73 -12.97 -7.58
N ASP A 156 26.70 -13.60 -8.75
CA ASP A 156 26.20 -12.99 -9.98
C ASP A 156 24.83 -13.56 -10.31
N VAL A 157 23.82 -12.69 -10.42
CA VAL A 157 22.42 -13.05 -10.67
C VAL A 157 21.91 -12.59 -12.04
N ASN A 158 22.77 -12.00 -12.88
CA ASN A 158 22.38 -11.53 -14.20
C ASN A 158 21.79 -12.69 -15.04
N ASP A 159 20.58 -12.48 -15.56
CA ASP A 159 19.81 -13.47 -16.35
C ASP A 159 19.56 -14.81 -15.63
N LYS A 160 19.61 -14.84 -14.30
CA LYS A 160 19.40 -16.04 -13.47
C LYS A 160 18.12 -15.95 -12.64
N VAL A 161 17.74 -17.08 -12.05
CA VAL A 161 16.64 -17.18 -11.09
C VAL A 161 17.21 -17.22 -9.68
N VAL A 162 16.79 -16.29 -8.84
CA VAL A 162 17.22 -16.20 -7.43
C VAL A 162 16.30 -17.07 -6.58
N LEU A 163 16.87 -17.82 -5.64
CA LEU A 163 16.16 -18.39 -4.50
C LEU A 163 16.53 -17.61 -3.23
N ALA A 164 15.53 -17.11 -2.51
CA ALA A 164 15.72 -16.35 -1.29
C ALA A 164 14.79 -16.84 -0.17
N LEU A 165 15.24 -16.67 1.08
CA LEU A 165 14.43 -16.89 2.27
C LEU A 165 13.50 -15.69 2.50
N ARG A 166 12.27 -15.98 2.97
CA ARG A 166 11.36 -14.96 3.52
C ARG A 166 11.95 -14.37 4.82
N TYR A 167 11.40 -13.23 5.28
CA TYR A 167 11.79 -12.55 6.53
C TYR A 167 13.24 -12.07 6.51
N SER A 168 13.92 -12.00 7.64
CA SER A 168 15.31 -11.56 7.73
C SER A 168 16.16 -12.52 8.56
N PRO A 169 17.50 -12.36 8.53
CA PRO A 169 18.40 -13.15 9.37
C PRO A 169 18.16 -13.03 10.88
N GLU A 170 17.48 -11.98 11.34
CA GLU A 170 17.11 -11.81 12.75
C GLU A 170 15.82 -12.54 13.14
N GLY A 171 15.13 -13.15 12.18
CA GLY A 171 13.84 -13.80 12.39
C GLY A 171 12.68 -12.82 12.29
N ILE A 172 11.60 -13.06 13.05
CA ILE A 172 10.42 -12.20 13.06
C ILE A 172 10.49 -11.31 14.29
N ILE A 173 10.93 -10.06 14.10
CA ILE A 173 11.07 -9.08 15.19
C ILE A 173 10.18 -7.87 14.93
N LYS A 174 9.32 -7.52 15.90
CA LYS A 174 8.51 -6.31 15.81
C LYS A 174 9.43 -5.10 15.89
N ASN A 175 9.35 -4.21 14.89
CA ASN A 175 10.23 -3.04 14.73
C ASN A 175 11.74 -3.39 14.67
N GLY A 176 12.08 -4.55 14.09
CA GLY A 176 13.47 -4.93 13.83
C GLY A 176 14.15 -4.03 12.80
N GLU A 177 15.48 -3.99 12.81
CA GLU A 177 16.29 -3.17 11.90
C GLU A 177 16.08 -3.58 10.44
N TYR A 178 15.76 -4.85 10.18
CA TYR A 178 15.56 -5.37 8.83
C TYR A 178 14.14 -5.16 8.27
N ASN A 179 13.18 -4.71 9.09
CA ASN A 179 11.78 -4.54 8.68
C ASN A 179 11.56 -3.79 7.36
N PRO A 180 12.30 -2.70 7.03
CA PRO A 180 12.18 -2.02 5.74
C PRO A 180 12.53 -2.90 4.53
N TYR A 181 13.31 -3.97 4.74
CA TYR A 181 13.88 -4.86 3.73
C TYR A 181 13.17 -6.22 3.64
N GLU A 182 12.24 -6.53 4.54
CA GLU A 182 11.60 -7.86 4.59
C GLU A 182 10.53 -8.09 3.52
N SER A 183 9.94 -7.00 2.99
CA SER A 183 8.89 -7.07 1.97
C SER A 183 9.33 -7.91 0.77
N LEU A 184 8.50 -8.88 0.38
CA LEU A 184 8.75 -9.73 -0.78
C LEU A 184 8.86 -8.91 -2.06
N TYR A 185 8.03 -7.85 -2.17
CA TYR A 185 8.11 -6.92 -3.29
C TYR A 185 9.47 -6.21 -3.34
N ASN A 186 9.93 -5.63 -2.22
CA ASN A 186 11.21 -4.92 -2.17
C ASN A 186 12.40 -5.85 -2.49
N LYS A 187 12.36 -7.10 -2.02
CA LYS A 187 13.37 -8.11 -2.36
C LYS A 187 13.34 -8.49 -3.82
N ALA A 188 12.16 -8.62 -4.42
CA ALA A 188 12.01 -8.89 -5.84
C ALA A 188 12.56 -7.73 -6.70
N ILE A 189 12.26 -6.48 -6.32
CA ILE A 189 12.84 -5.29 -6.96
C ILE A 189 14.37 -5.26 -6.80
N THR A 190 14.88 -5.61 -5.63
CA THR A 190 16.33 -5.73 -5.41
C THR A 190 16.96 -6.76 -6.34
N ALA A 191 16.39 -7.97 -6.43
CA ALA A 191 16.87 -9.01 -7.33
C ALA A 191 16.86 -8.55 -8.80
N LYS A 192 15.79 -7.89 -9.23
CA LYS A 192 15.67 -7.28 -10.57
C LYS A 192 16.76 -6.24 -10.82
N GLN A 193 16.98 -5.32 -9.89
CA GLN A 193 18.02 -4.29 -10.00
C GLN A 193 19.43 -4.89 -10.09
N LYS A 194 19.64 -6.10 -9.54
CA LYS A 194 20.88 -6.85 -9.65
C LYS A 194 20.97 -7.70 -10.93
N GLY A 195 19.93 -7.69 -11.78
CA GLY A 195 19.89 -8.38 -13.07
C GLY A 195 19.18 -9.73 -13.09
N ALA A 196 18.55 -10.15 -11.97
CA ALA A 196 17.78 -11.39 -11.95
C ALA A 196 16.49 -11.27 -12.79
N LYS A 197 16.14 -12.34 -13.51
CA LYS A 197 14.88 -12.41 -14.28
C LYS A 197 13.74 -13.08 -13.52
N GLY A 198 14.06 -13.76 -12.41
CA GLY A 198 13.08 -14.38 -11.53
C GLY A 198 13.59 -14.49 -10.09
N ILE A 199 12.65 -14.55 -9.15
CA ILE A 199 12.90 -14.82 -7.74
C ILE A 199 11.87 -15.83 -7.21
N ILE A 200 12.37 -16.82 -6.49
CA ILE A 200 11.61 -17.83 -5.77
C ILE A 200 11.88 -17.62 -4.29
N PHE A 201 10.82 -17.48 -3.51
CA PHE A 201 10.87 -17.37 -2.06
C PHE A 201 10.56 -18.72 -1.43
N THR A 202 11.23 -19.03 -0.32
CA THR A 202 10.85 -20.13 0.57
C THR A 202 10.88 -19.68 2.02
N THR A 203 10.02 -20.27 2.85
CA THR A 203 9.97 -19.96 4.28
C THR A 203 11.21 -20.54 4.99
N PRO A 204 11.87 -19.78 5.89
CA PRO A 204 12.89 -20.32 6.80
C PRO A 204 12.29 -21.36 7.78
N HIS A 205 13.13 -22.10 8.49
CA HIS A 205 12.69 -23.14 9.41
C HIS A 205 12.18 -22.51 10.72
N PHE A 206 10.85 -22.35 10.83
CA PHE A 206 10.20 -21.95 12.08
C PHE A 206 9.57 -23.14 12.79
N LYS A 207 9.47 -23.07 14.12
CA LYS A 207 8.86 -24.13 14.95
C LYS A 207 7.37 -24.35 14.67
N GLU A 208 6.65 -23.43 14.02
CA GLU A 208 5.17 -23.47 13.93
C GLU A 208 4.52 -23.21 12.56
N GLU A 209 5.24 -23.00 11.44
CA GLU A 209 4.60 -22.64 10.16
C GLU A 209 5.12 -23.39 8.92
N GLU A 210 5.33 -24.70 8.99
CA GLU A 210 5.56 -25.53 7.78
C GLU A 210 4.39 -25.55 6.78
N LYS A 211 3.27 -24.90 7.11
CA LYS A 211 2.02 -24.96 6.33
C LYS A 211 1.80 -23.81 5.36
N ASP A 212 2.50 -22.69 5.47
CA ASP A 212 2.06 -21.46 4.80
C ASP A 212 2.82 -21.17 3.48
N LEU A 213 2.13 -21.36 2.34
CA LEU A 213 2.47 -20.67 1.07
C LEU A 213 2.16 -19.16 1.15
N GLY A 214 1.78 -18.65 2.31
CA GLY A 214 1.23 -17.31 2.51
C GLY A 214 -0.27 -17.24 2.21
N GLY A 215 -0.83 -18.21 1.49
CA GLY A 215 -2.00 -17.99 0.63
C GLY A 215 -1.66 -17.08 -0.55
N LEU A 216 -2.58 -16.90 -1.51
CA LEU A 216 -2.53 -15.74 -2.41
C LEU A 216 -2.74 -14.49 -1.57
N ARG A 217 -1.67 -14.02 -0.93
CA ARG A 217 -1.70 -12.74 -0.22
C ARG A 217 -1.87 -11.68 -1.27
N PHE A 218 -2.96 -10.95 -1.14
CA PHE A 218 -3.22 -9.82 -1.98
C PHE A 218 -2.28 -8.70 -1.52
N ASP A 219 -1.09 -8.67 -2.11
CA ASP A 219 -0.20 -7.54 -1.95
C ASP A 219 -0.82 -6.37 -2.73
N PHE A 220 -1.19 -5.30 -2.03
CA PHE A 220 -1.75 -4.06 -2.60
C PHE A 220 -0.76 -3.31 -3.49
N THR A 221 0.37 -3.91 -3.84
CA THR A 221 1.31 -3.37 -4.81
C THR A 221 0.60 -3.11 -6.13
N PHE A 222 0.42 -1.82 -6.46
CA PHE A 222 -0.27 -1.32 -7.65
C PHE A 222 0.49 -1.54 -8.97
N ALA A 223 1.74 -2.03 -8.89
CA ALA A 223 2.65 -2.17 -10.03
C ALA A 223 3.12 -3.63 -10.19
N THR A 224 3.25 -4.07 -11.45
CA THR A 224 4.04 -5.26 -11.77
C THR A 224 5.48 -5.01 -11.36
N SER A 225 6.16 -6.02 -10.81
CA SER A 225 7.57 -5.87 -10.44
C SER A 225 8.51 -5.95 -11.67
N ASP A 226 7.98 -6.29 -12.85
CA ASP A 226 8.68 -6.74 -14.06
C ASP A 226 9.75 -7.81 -13.79
N ILE A 227 9.52 -8.64 -12.77
CA ILE A 227 10.29 -9.84 -12.47
C ILE A 227 9.31 -10.96 -12.15
N HIS A 228 9.64 -12.20 -12.53
CA HIS A 228 8.86 -13.36 -12.13
C HIS A 228 9.08 -13.61 -10.64
N ALA A 229 8.02 -13.62 -9.85
CA ALA A 229 8.11 -13.75 -8.39
C ALA A 229 7.18 -14.86 -7.91
N THR A 230 7.70 -15.78 -7.11
CA THR A 230 6.94 -16.97 -6.70
C THR A 230 7.35 -17.40 -5.30
N ILE A 231 6.44 -17.99 -4.56
CA ILE A 231 6.74 -18.69 -3.31
C ILE A 231 6.60 -20.19 -3.51
N ALA A 232 7.54 -20.96 -3.00
CA ALA A 232 7.55 -22.41 -3.06
C ALA A 232 7.65 -23.01 -1.64
N ARG A 233 7.03 -24.17 -1.43
CA ARG A 233 7.09 -24.85 -0.13
C ARG A 233 8.51 -25.29 0.19
N ARG A 234 8.93 -25.01 1.42
CA ARG A 234 10.27 -25.35 1.92
C ARG A 234 10.67 -26.79 1.69
N HIS A 235 9.84 -27.75 2.06
CA HIS A 235 10.18 -29.17 1.92
C HIS A 235 10.41 -29.60 0.46
N LYS A 236 9.83 -28.88 -0.53
CA LYS A 236 10.13 -29.10 -1.95
C LYS A 236 11.51 -28.58 -2.31
N ILE A 237 11.83 -27.36 -1.87
CA ILE A 237 13.14 -26.75 -2.05
C ILE A 237 14.24 -27.58 -1.37
N GLU A 238 14.01 -28.08 -0.16
CA GLU A 238 14.94 -28.97 0.55
C GLU A 238 15.20 -30.26 -0.22
N LYS A 239 14.16 -30.88 -0.79
CA LYS A 239 14.32 -32.04 -1.67
C LYS A 239 15.20 -31.70 -2.87
N ILE A 240 15.00 -30.55 -3.52
CA ILE A 240 15.82 -30.11 -4.66
C ILE A 240 17.28 -29.86 -4.23
N PHE A 241 17.50 -29.21 -3.09
CA PHE A 241 18.83 -28.96 -2.54
C PHE A 241 19.58 -30.24 -2.19
N SER A 242 18.88 -31.24 -1.64
CA SER A 242 19.49 -32.53 -1.28
C SER A 242 20.07 -33.28 -2.47
N LEU A 243 19.50 -33.11 -3.67
CA LEU A 243 20.00 -33.74 -4.90
C LEU A 243 21.37 -33.23 -5.32
N VAL A 244 21.74 -32.05 -4.83
CA VAL A 244 23.02 -31.40 -5.12
C VAL A 244 23.90 -31.31 -3.88
N GLY A 245 23.64 -32.15 -2.88
CA GLY A 245 24.41 -32.27 -1.65
C GLY A 245 24.32 -31.04 -0.73
N LYS A 246 23.24 -30.26 -0.80
CA LYS A 246 23.01 -29.09 0.05
C LYS A 246 21.91 -29.37 1.08
N ASP A 247 22.13 -28.89 2.30
CA ASP A 247 21.14 -28.90 3.38
C ASP A 247 20.72 -27.44 3.68
N LEU A 248 19.51 -27.08 3.25
CA LEU A 248 18.98 -25.71 3.43
C LEU A 248 18.87 -25.31 4.90
N LYS A 249 18.57 -26.25 5.80
CA LYS A 249 18.48 -25.97 7.24
C LYS A 249 19.86 -25.64 7.81
N HIS A 250 20.88 -26.39 7.42
CA HIS A 250 22.26 -26.09 7.81
C HIS A 250 22.73 -24.74 7.25
N ILE A 251 22.43 -24.45 5.98
CA ILE A 251 22.77 -23.18 5.33
C ILE A 251 22.10 -21.99 6.04
N GLU A 252 20.82 -22.10 6.36
CA GLU A 252 20.06 -21.08 7.09
C GLU A 252 20.65 -20.80 8.47
N ASN A 253 20.96 -21.84 9.25
CA ASN A 253 21.62 -21.71 10.55
C ASN A 253 23.00 -21.04 10.48
N LYS A 254 23.66 -21.12 9.32
CA LYS A 254 24.93 -20.43 9.08
C LYS A 254 24.71 -18.95 8.75
N ILE A 255 23.69 -18.61 7.96
CA ILE A 255 23.36 -17.20 7.65
C ILE A 255 23.06 -16.41 8.91
N THR A 256 22.33 -16.99 9.87
CA THR A 256 22.00 -16.29 11.12
C THR A 256 23.22 -15.98 11.99
N LYS A 257 24.36 -16.65 11.77
CA LYS A 257 25.60 -16.48 12.53
C LYS A 257 26.71 -15.73 11.78
N GLU A 258 26.83 -15.96 10.47
CA GLU A 258 27.99 -15.58 9.64
C GLU A 258 27.58 -14.77 8.40
N LYS A 259 26.54 -13.94 8.53
CA LYS A 259 25.94 -13.07 7.49
C LYS A 259 26.95 -12.50 6.47
N PRO A 260 26.65 -12.51 5.15
CA PRO A 260 25.74 -13.35 4.37
C PRO A 260 26.41 -14.65 3.85
N ASN A 261 25.62 -15.67 3.51
CA ASN A 261 26.11 -16.97 2.99
C ASN A 261 25.38 -17.38 1.69
N SER A 262 25.59 -16.58 0.65
CA SER A 262 25.03 -16.77 -0.69
C SER A 262 25.99 -17.55 -1.60
N PHE A 263 25.44 -18.29 -2.56
CA PHE A 263 26.24 -19.12 -3.49
C PHE A 263 25.48 -19.49 -4.77
N ASN A 264 26.25 -19.83 -5.81
CA ASN A 264 25.71 -20.31 -7.09
C ASN A 264 25.23 -21.77 -6.99
N LEU A 265 24.13 -22.08 -7.67
CA LEU A 265 23.55 -23.41 -7.81
C LEU A 265 23.39 -23.76 -9.30
N SER A 266 24.43 -23.54 -10.11
CA SER A 266 24.40 -23.72 -11.57
C SER A 266 24.04 -25.15 -12.03
N GLN A 267 24.19 -26.14 -11.15
CA GLN A 267 23.72 -27.51 -11.38
C GLN A 267 22.18 -27.66 -11.37
N ILE A 268 21.46 -26.63 -10.91
CA ILE A 268 20.00 -26.57 -10.92
C ILE A 268 19.56 -25.51 -11.95
N LYS A 269 18.77 -25.94 -12.92
CA LYS A 269 18.06 -25.04 -13.84
C LYS A 269 16.59 -24.93 -13.43
N VAL A 270 16.02 -23.75 -13.59
CA VAL A 270 14.59 -23.49 -13.37
C VAL A 270 13.91 -23.26 -14.71
N SER A 271 12.68 -23.73 -14.85
CA SER A 271 11.73 -23.29 -15.87
C SER A 271 10.41 -22.94 -15.19
N GLN A 272 9.90 -21.74 -15.43
CA GLN A 272 8.67 -21.26 -14.80
C GLN A 272 7.78 -20.58 -15.82
N HIS A 273 6.51 -20.96 -15.85
CA HIS A 273 5.45 -20.23 -16.54
C HIS A 273 4.52 -19.63 -15.49
N THR A 274 4.32 -18.31 -15.56
CA THR A 274 3.36 -17.58 -14.73
C THR A 274 2.18 -17.12 -15.58
N GLU A 275 0.96 -17.37 -15.12
CA GLU A 275 -0.27 -16.85 -15.72
C GLU A 275 -1.17 -16.32 -14.59
N LEU A 276 -1.32 -14.99 -14.49
CA LEU A 276 -2.15 -14.33 -13.48
C LEU A 276 -3.27 -13.50 -14.12
N PHE A 277 -4.50 -13.78 -13.73
CA PHE A 277 -5.64 -12.93 -14.03
C PHE A 277 -5.82 -11.89 -12.91
N ARG A 278 -5.26 -10.69 -13.14
CA ARG A 278 -5.38 -9.57 -12.22
C ARG A 278 -6.73 -8.90 -12.43
N GLN A 279 -7.65 -9.12 -11.50
CA GLN A 279 -8.90 -8.39 -11.46
C GLN A 279 -8.59 -6.95 -11.06
N ARG A 280 -9.13 -5.99 -11.81
CA ARG A 280 -9.02 -4.58 -11.50
C ARG A 280 -10.36 -4.08 -10.96
N SER A 281 -10.30 -3.17 -10.00
CA SER A 281 -11.43 -2.35 -9.62
C SER A 281 -11.05 -0.88 -9.76
N ASN A 282 -12.03 -0.01 -9.67
CA ASN A 282 -11.86 1.43 -9.78
C ASN A 282 -12.26 2.09 -8.47
N SER A 283 -11.53 3.13 -8.09
CA SER A 283 -11.87 4.02 -6.99
C SER A 283 -11.53 5.44 -7.40
N ALA A 284 -11.77 6.40 -6.51
CA ALA A 284 -11.40 7.79 -6.74
C ALA A 284 -10.78 8.43 -5.51
N ASN A 285 -9.76 9.25 -5.70
CA ASN A 285 -9.43 10.26 -4.70
C ASN A 285 -10.46 11.38 -4.78
N VAL A 286 -10.79 11.99 -3.65
CA VAL A 286 -11.65 13.19 -3.61
C VAL A 286 -10.78 14.41 -3.40
N LEU A 287 -10.69 15.28 -4.41
CA LEU A 287 -9.79 16.43 -4.44
C LEU A 287 -10.57 17.74 -4.52
N GLY A 288 -10.32 18.61 -3.55
CA GLY A 288 -10.79 19.99 -3.54
C GLY A 288 -9.64 20.95 -3.26
N ILE A 289 -9.71 22.15 -3.81
CA ILE A 289 -8.69 23.20 -3.63
C ILE A 289 -9.31 24.50 -3.13
N ILE A 290 -8.64 25.11 -2.15
CA ILE A 290 -8.82 26.52 -1.80
C ILE A 290 -7.71 27.28 -2.51
N GLU A 291 -8.07 28.10 -3.50
CA GLU A 291 -7.08 28.90 -4.20
C GLU A 291 -6.58 30.04 -3.30
N ALA A 292 -5.27 30.24 -3.27
CA ALA A 292 -4.69 31.41 -2.63
C ALA A 292 -5.28 32.68 -3.25
N THR A 293 -5.68 33.63 -2.39
CA THR A 293 -6.20 34.94 -2.82
C THR A 293 -5.12 35.74 -3.54
N ASP A 294 -3.86 35.62 -3.10
CA ASP A 294 -2.70 36.28 -3.68
C ASP A 294 -1.81 35.27 -4.41
N LYS A 295 -2.08 35.05 -5.71
CA LYS A 295 -1.29 34.17 -6.57
C LYS A 295 0.02 34.86 -6.98
N LYS A 296 1.05 34.74 -6.15
CA LYS A 296 2.41 35.15 -6.46
C LYS A 296 3.15 34.01 -7.19
N PRO A 297 4.22 34.30 -7.96
CA PRO A 297 4.98 33.26 -8.66
C PRO A 297 5.58 32.17 -7.75
N ASP A 298 5.75 32.46 -6.46
CA ASP A 298 6.30 31.58 -5.44
C ASP A 298 5.25 30.89 -4.55
N THR A 299 3.95 31.08 -4.84
CA THR A 299 2.85 30.45 -4.08
C THR A 299 3.06 28.94 -3.97
N LYS A 300 3.09 28.43 -2.75
CA LYS A 300 3.24 27.00 -2.43
C LYS A 300 1.88 26.34 -2.24
N THR A 301 1.81 25.07 -2.60
CA THR A 301 0.65 24.21 -2.33
C THR A 301 0.88 23.46 -1.02
N ILE A 302 -0.09 23.53 -0.11
CA ILE A 302 -0.16 22.68 1.08
C ILE A 302 -1.16 21.57 0.76
N ILE A 303 -0.75 20.32 0.95
CA ILE A 303 -1.62 19.15 0.76
C ILE A 303 -1.97 18.61 2.15
N LEU A 304 -3.25 18.55 2.45
CA LEU A 304 -3.82 17.87 3.61
C LEU A 304 -4.63 16.69 3.09
N GLY A 305 -4.55 15.54 3.75
CA GLY A 305 -5.21 14.33 3.28
C GLY A 305 -5.49 13.33 4.38
N ALA A 306 -6.54 12.54 4.15
CA ALA A 306 -6.94 11.39 4.95
C ALA A 306 -7.47 10.31 4.00
N HIS A 307 -7.21 9.04 4.31
CA HIS A 307 -7.86 7.93 3.61
C HIS A 307 -9.27 7.70 4.17
N TYR A 308 -10.23 7.41 3.29
CA TYR A 308 -11.64 7.26 3.65
C TYR A 308 -12.15 5.82 3.47
N ASP A 309 -11.45 5.00 2.69
CA ASP A 309 -11.77 3.60 2.51
C ASP A 309 -11.40 2.77 3.74
N HIS A 310 -12.02 1.60 3.89
CA HIS A 310 -11.67 0.63 4.93
C HIS A 310 -11.84 -0.79 4.38
N ILE A 311 -11.85 -1.83 5.24
CA ILE A 311 -11.72 -3.23 4.82
C ILE A 311 -13.03 -3.95 4.50
N GLY A 312 -14.17 -3.25 4.46
CA GLY A 312 -15.48 -3.84 4.15
C GLY A 312 -15.91 -4.88 5.17
N TYR A 313 -16.12 -6.13 4.73
CA TYR A 313 -16.50 -7.25 5.60
C TYR A 313 -15.30 -8.03 6.18
N GLY A 314 -14.08 -7.50 6.05
CA GLY A 314 -12.88 -8.12 6.63
C GLY A 314 -12.39 -9.38 5.90
N GLU A 315 -12.79 -9.55 4.63
CA GLU A 315 -12.53 -10.72 3.77
C GLU A 315 -11.03 -11.07 3.62
N VAL A 316 -10.13 -10.07 3.68
CA VAL A 316 -8.68 -10.24 3.50
C VAL A 316 -7.94 -9.36 4.50
N HIS A 317 -6.95 -9.91 5.20
CA HIS A 317 -6.05 -9.19 6.14
C HIS A 317 -6.73 -8.46 7.31
N SER A 318 -7.97 -8.78 7.67
CA SER A 318 -8.54 -8.32 8.93
C SER A 318 -7.86 -9.02 10.11
N LEU A 319 -7.65 -8.29 11.21
CA LEU A 319 -7.25 -8.86 12.51
C LEU A 319 -8.43 -9.56 13.22
N SER A 320 -9.52 -9.83 12.49
CA SER A 320 -10.70 -10.46 13.04
C SER A 320 -10.39 -11.90 13.45
N GLU A 321 -10.64 -12.22 14.73
CA GLU A 321 -10.54 -13.59 15.25
C GLU A 321 -11.62 -14.51 14.64
N SER A 322 -12.61 -13.94 13.96
CA SER A 322 -13.77 -14.59 13.37
C SER A 322 -13.50 -15.29 12.03
N LYS A 323 -12.43 -16.07 11.93
CA LYS A 323 -12.19 -16.93 10.76
C LYS A 323 -13.29 -17.99 10.54
N ASN A 324 -14.19 -18.18 11.52
CA ASN A 324 -15.28 -19.17 11.52
C ASN A 324 -16.67 -18.59 11.84
N THR A 325 -16.90 -17.27 11.73
CA THR A 325 -18.25 -16.70 11.85
C THR A 325 -18.67 -15.99 10.57
N GLU A 326 -19.97 -15.70 10.46
CA GLU A 326 -20.51 -14.84 9.41
C GLU A 326 -19.71 -13.53 9.28
N PRO A 327 -19.43 -13.06 8.05
CA PRO A 327 -18.70 -11.81 7.82
C PRO A 327 -19.41 -10.62 8.49
N GLN A 328 -18.66 -9.83 9.27
CA GLN A 328 -19.16 -8.64 9.93
C GLN A 328 -18.67 -7.38 9.22
N ILE A 329 -19.44 -6.30 9.30
CA ILE A 329 -19.01 -5.00 8.77
C ILE A 329 -17.87 -4.48 9.64
N HIS A 330 -16.76 -4.12 9.01
CA HIS A 330 -15.70 -3.35 9.64
C HIS A 330 -15.95 -1.89 9.35
N ASN A 331 -16.39 -1.14 10.36
CA ASN A 331 -16.84 0.22 10.16
C ASN A 331 -15.71 1.27 10.09
N GLY A 332 -14.49 0.95 10.55
CA GLY A 332 -13.32 1.84 10.42
C GLY A 332 -13.47 3.21 11.08
N ALA A 333 -14.14 3.28 12.24
CA ALA A 333 -14.41 4.54 12.93
C ALA A 333 -13.12 5.25 13.38
N ASP A 334 -12.18 4.48 13.94
CA ASP A 334 -10.92 5.00 14.49
C ASP A 334 -9.81 5.09 13.44
N ASP A 335 -9.74 4.14 12.50
CA ASP A 335 -8.68 4.03 11.50
C ASP A 335 -8.76 5.07 10.36
N ASN A 336 -9.97 5.38 9.88
CA ASN A 336 -10.17 6.19 8.66
C ASN A 336 -11.20 7.31 8.86
N ALA A 337 -12.35 6.98 9.47
CA ALA A 337 -13.45 7.94 9.59
C ALA A 337 -13.09 9.11 10.50
N SER A 338 -12.37 8.86 11.60
CA SER A 338 -11.87 9.89 12.53
C SER A 338 -10.98 10.92 11.82
N GLY A 339 -9.98 10.46 11.05
CA GLY A 339 -9.07 11.30 10.29
C GLY A 339 -9.77 12.05 9.15
N THR A 340 -10.65 11.37 8.41
CA THR A 340 -11.46 11.98 7.34
C THR A 340 -12.42 13.04 7.88
N ALA A 341 -12.99 12.84 9.07
CA ALA A 341 -13.87 13.80 9.72
C ALA A 341 -13.12 14.99 10.36
N GLY A 342 -11.84 14.79 10.70
CA GLY A 342 -10.98 15.86 11.21
C GLY A 342 -10.42 16.78 10.12
N LEU A 343 -10.38 16.30 8.87
CA LEU A 343 -10.00 17.05 7.68
C LEU A 343 -11.12 18.00 7.22
#